data_AF-A0A7H0VES3-F1
#
_entry.id   AF-A0A7H0VES3-F1
#
_cell.length_a   1.000
_cell.length_b   1.000
_cell.length_c   1.000
_cell.angle_alpha   90.00
_cell.angle_beta   90.00
_cell.angle_gamma   90.00
#
_symmetry.space_group_name_H-M   'P 1'
#
loop_
_entity.id
_entity.type
_entity.pdbx_description
1 polymer ?
#
loop_
_entity_poly.entity_id
_entity_poly.type
_entity_poly.pdbx_seq_one_letter_code
_entity_poly.pdbx_strand_id
1 'polypeptide(L)'
;MKTFNKSKLLYVGFALIFGIILGGLFFGDSDDDSKRHHHSENEEQTTEWTCSMHPQIRKNEPGDCPICGMDLIPLQESNTDLDPETIHMSPRALELAQVQTQKITRSKVYKEIRLNGKVQADERRIYTQASHIPGRIERLVLNFEGEAVQKGQVIAYIYSPELIKAQKELFEARKLAKTQPELFKAAQAKLSNWKLNAAQIQKILNADQPIEEFPVLANVSGYVDTKLVQLGDYIQKGQSLYRIADLSQLWLLWDVYETDLAWLNQGDSLQYEIASLAGRKFKASISYIDPVIDPKTRVAQARVEQSNTEGLLKPEMFATAWLKARDPQLDSALVLPKTAVMWTGERSVVYVMYKSDNGLDFKMREVLLGPDLGSSYVLKSGLEPGEVIAVNGTFSIDAAAQLAGKASMMNPAAAEDHQGHNHAGMEMAEKASNSQEKIQVDKSSNQAIQGLMEGYFKLKDALVADDFNAAEKSIETLSKRLRATKMSYFKGDAHQLWMQESAAMNKGLQSMANSQDLDEMREHFIRVSEAAVQLATRFPPLQSSWYIQHCPMANSNKGADWLSKSEEIRNPYFGSAMLTCGEISQSLKL
;
A
#
# COMPACT_ATOMS: atom_id res chain seq x y z
N MET A 1 -8.47 -48.98 -95.92
CA MET A 1 -7.50 -47.89 -95.63
C MET A 1 -8.09 -46.57 -96.11
N LYS A 2 -8.65 -45.76 -95.20
CA LYS A 2 -9.33 -44.51 -95.55
C LYS A 2 -8.32 -43.37 -95.64
N THR A 3 -8.42 -42.63 -96.74
CA THR A 3 -7.56 -41.57 -97.23
C THR A 3 -7.58 -40.34 -96.30
N PHE A 4 -6.40 -39.94 -95.82
CA PHE A 4 -6.21 -38.71 -95.04
C PHE A 4 -6.29 -37.48 -95.96
N ASN A 5 -7.21 -36.57 -95.63
CA ASN A 5 -7.58 -35.42 -96.44
C ASN A 5 -6.58 -34.25 -96.22
N LYS A 6 -5.83 -33.88 -97.25
CA LYS A 6 -4.77 -32.83 -97.22
C LYS A 6 -5.28 -31.43 -96.80
N SER A 7 -6.60 -31.18 -96.78
CA SER A 7 -7.19 -29.89 -96.41
C SER A 7 -7.14 -29.59 -94.90
N LYS A 8 -7.13 -30.60 -94.01
CA LYS A 8 -7.08 -30.36 -92.56
C LYS A 8 -5.69 -29.95 -92.05
N LEU A 9 -4.62 -30.33 -92.75
CA LEU A 9 -3.25 -29.96 -92.39
C LEU A 9 -2.97 -28.46 -92.64
N LEU A 10 -3.68 -27.87 -93.61
CA LEU A 10 -3.53 -26.48 -94.01
C LEU A 10 -4.19 -25.50 -93.01
N TYR A 11 -5.32 -25.88 -92.41
CA TYR A 11 -5.98 -25.10 -91.36
C TYR A 11 -5.22 -25.12 -90.03
N VAL A 12 -4.55 -26.23 -89.69
CA VAL A 12 -3.70 -26.33 -88.50
C VAL A 12 -2.45 -25.45 -88.66
N GLY A 13 -1.86 -25.39 -89.86
CA GLY A 13 -0.74 -24.50 -90.16
C GLY A 13 -1.12 -23.01 -90.05
N PHE A 14 -2.31 -22.63 -90.53
CA PHE A 14 -2.78 -21.24 -90.46
C PHE A 14 -3.08 -20.79 -89.03
N ALA A 15 -3.66 -21.67 -88.20
CA ALA A 15 -3.91 -21.39 -86.78
C ALA A 15 -2.61 -21.21 -85.97
N LEU A 16 -1.56 -21.97 -86.32
CA LEU A 16 -0.25 -21.91 -85.64
C LEU A 16 0.51 -20.63 -86.00
N ILE A 17 0.44 -20.20 -87.26
CA ILE A 17 1.04 -18.93 -87.71
C ILE A 17 0.29 -17.73 -87.12
N PHE A 18 -1.04 -17.79 -87.06
CA PHE A 18 -1.86 -16.72 -86.48
C PHE A 18 -1.64 -16.58 -84.95
N GLY A 19 -1.41 -17.69 -84.24
CA GLY A 19 -1.04 -17.68 -82.82
C GLY A 19 0.34 -17.08 -82.55
N ILE A 20 1.32 -17.33 -83.41
CA ILE A 20 2.68 -16.76 -83.29
C ILE A 20 2.67 -15.24 -83.56
N ILE A 21 1.86 -14.77 -84.51
CA ILE A 21 1.72 -13.33 -84.82
C ILE A 21 0.99 -12.58 -83.69
N LEU A 22 -0.04 -13.19 -83.08
CA LEU A 22 -0.73 -12.62 -81.92
C LEU A 22 0.14 -12.61 -80.65
N GLY A 23 0.99 -13.63 -80.47
CA GLY A 23 1.96 -13.68 -79.37
C GLY A 23 3.04 -12.60 -79.48
N GLY A 24 3.50 -12.30 -80.70
CA GLY A 24 4.52 -11.26 -80.95
C GLY A 24 4.00 -9.81 -80.82
N LEU A 25 2.69 -9.58 -80.90
CA LEU A 25 2.08 -8.25 -80.76
C LEU A 25 1.73 -7.87 -79.32
N PHE A 26 1.67 -8.83 -78.39
CA PHE A 26 1.37 -8.59 -76.97
C PHE A 26 2.58 -8.76 -76.02
N PHE A 27 3.67 -9.37 -76.48
CA PHE A 27 4.85 -9.66 -75.65
C PHE A 27 6.17 -9.27 -76.34
N GLY A 28 6.25 -8.04 -76.87
CA GLY A 28 7.43 -7.53 -77.54
C GLY A 28 7.87 -6.14 -77.05
N ASP A 29 8.87 -6.18 -76.17
CA ASP A 29 10.00 -5.24 -76.07
C ASP A 29 9.98 -4.09 -75.04
N SER A 30 10.92 -4.19 -74.09
CA SER A 30 11.57 -3.05 -73.45
C SER A 30 13.01 -3.47 -73.09
N ASP A 31 13.93 -3.06 -73.97
CA ASP A 31 15.39 -2.90 -73.87
C ASP A 31 16.09 -3.36 -72.58
N ASP A 32 17.01 -4.32 -72.77
CA ASP A 32 18.02 -4.72 -71.79
C ASP A 32 19.28 -3.85 -71.99
N ASP A 33 19.40 -2.79 -71.18
CA ASP A 33 20.62 -1.99 -71.07
C ASP A 33 21.36 -2.35 -69.77
N SER A 34 22.52 -2.96 -69.95
CA SER A 34 23.39 -3.52 -68.92
C SER A 34 23.71 -2.55 -67.76
N LYS A 35 23.11 -2.77 -66.58
CA LYS A 35 23.64 -2.28 -65.30
C LYS A 35 23.53 -3.32 -64.18
N ARG A 36 24.65 -3.47 -63.49
CA ARG A 36 24.92 -4.30 -62.31
C ARG A 36 23.77 -4.23 -61.29
N HIS A 37 23.25 -5.38 -60.90
CA HIS A 37 22.33 -5.49 -59.75
C HIS A 37 23.07 -5.13 -58.46
N HIS A 38 22.85 -3.91 -57.98
CA HIS A 38 22.75 -3.64 -56.55
C HIS A 38 21.30 -3.94 -56.18
N HIS A 39 21.07 -4.86 -55.24
CA HIS A 39 19.76 -5.03 -54.63
C HIS A 39 19.42 -3.72 -53.90
N SER A 40 18.53 -2.91 -54.48
CA SER A 40 17.72 -1.97 -53.71
C SER A 40 16.45 -2.72 -53.30
N GLU A 41 16.38 -3.11 -52.03
CA GLU A 41 15.11 -3.47 -51.42
C GLU A 41 14.18 -2.25 -51.51
N ASN A 42 13.02 -2.46 -52.13
CA ASN A 42 11.89 -1.57 -51.98
C ASN A 42 11.29 -1.94 -50.62
N GLU A 43 11.48 -1.09 -49.61
CA GLU A 43 10.77 -1.21 -48.33
C GLU A 43 9.26 -1.08 -48.61
N GLU A 44 8.53 -2.19 -48.59
CA GLU A 44 7.10 -2.14 -48.35
C GLU A 44 6.91 -1.61 -46.92
N GLN A 45 6.44 -0.38 -46.79
CA GLN A 45 6.00 0.17 -45.51
C GLN A 45 4.85 -0.68 -44.96
N THR A 46 5.18 -1.67 -44.13
CA THR A 46 4.20 -2.43 -43.35
C THR A 46 3.58 -1.50 -42.31
N THR A 47 2.46 -0.87 -42.68
CA THR A 47 1.68 -0.03 -41.76
C THR A 47 1.14 -0.93 -40.63
N GLU A 48 1.65 -0.73 -39.41
CA GLU A 48 1.21 -1.43 -38.22
C GLU A 48 -0.14 -0.86 -37.74
N TRP A 49 -1.05 -1.71 -37.27
CA TRP A 49 -2.41 -1.35 -36.83
C TRP A 49 -2.60 -1.70 -35.36
N THR A 50 -3.26 -0.82 -34.60
CA THR A 50 -3.50 -1.00 -33.15
C THR A 50 -4.94 -0.70 -32.73
N CYS A 51 -5.38 -1.18 -31.58
CA CYS A 51 -6.72 -0.90 -31.02
C CYS A 51 -6.65 0.24 -30.01
N SER A 52 -7.52 1.25 -30.14
CA SER A 52 -7.56 2.39 -29.20
C SER A 52 -7.82 2.00 -27.73
N MET A 53 -8.49 0.86 -27.50
CA MET A 53 -8.75 0.34 -26.15
C MET A 53 -7.75 -0.73 -25.70
N HIS A 54 -7.07 -1.40 -26.63
CA HIS A 54 -6.09 -2.44 -26.34
C HIS A 54 -4.81 -2.21 -27.15
N PRO A 55 -4.00 -1.19 -26.80
CA PRO A 55 -2.84 -0.79 -27.61
C PRO A 55 -1.71 -1.83 -27.67
N GLN A 56 -1.77 -2.86 -26.81
CA GLN A 56 -0.87 -4.00 -26.83
C GLN A 56 -1.11 -4.92 -28.05
N ILE A 57 -2.28 -4.84 -28.68
CA ILE A 57 -2.57 -5.57 -29.93
C ILE A 57 -1.99 -4.78 -31.09
N ARG A 58 -0.98 -5.36 -31.75
CA ARG A 58 -0.39 -4.85 -32.97
C ARG A 58 -0.50 -5.88 -34.08
N LYS A 59 -0.97 -5.46 -35.25
CA LYS A 59 -1.11 -6.31 -36.44
C LYS A 59 -0.61 -5.58 -37.68
N ASN A 60 -0.08 -6.32 -38.64
CA ASN A 60 0.38 -5.75 -39.92
C ASN A 60 -0.75 -5.61 -40.95
N GLU A 61 -2.00 -5.86 -40.54
CA GLU A 61 -3.19 -5.82 -41.40
C GLU A 61 -4.38 -5.20 -40.65
N PRO A 62 -5.27 -4.49 -41.36
CA PRO A 62 -6.53 -4.00 -40.78
C PRO A 62 -7.43 -5.16 -40.37
N GLY A 63 -8.19 -4.99 -39.29
CA GLY A 63 -9.14 -6.00 -38.82
C GLY A 63 -9.65 -5.67 -37.42
N ASP A 64 -10.29 -6.64 -36.76
CA ASP A 64 -10.87 -6.41 -35.43
C ASP A 64 -9.87 -6.74 -34.32
N CYS A 65 -9.98 -5.99 -33.22
CA CYS A 65 -9.30 -6.29 -31.97
C CYS A 65 -9.83 -7.62 -31.40
N PRO A 66 -8.99 -8.63 -31.14
CA PRO A 66 -9.42 -9.94 -30.64
C PRO A 66 -9.92 -9.89 -29.19
N ILE A 67 -9.67 -8.79 -28.47
CA ILE A 67 -10.10 -8.62 -27.06
C ILE A 67 -11.48 -7.96 -26.99
N CYS A 68 -11.71 -6.88 -27.75
CA CYS A 68 -12.94 -6.08 -27.64
C CYS A 68 -13.80 -5.99 -28.89
N GLY A 69 -13.34 -6.54 -30.02
CA GLY A 69 -14.09 -6.58 -31.27
C GLY A 69 -14.23 -5.24 -31.99
N MET A 70 -13.50 -4.19 -31.59
CA MET A 70 -13.46 -2.91 -32.30
C MET A 70 -12.40 -2.91 -33.42
N ASP A 71 -12.67 -2.19 -34.50
CA ASP A 71 -11.75 -1.99 -35.63
C ASP A 71 -10.38 -1.47 -35.18
N LEU A 72 -9.31 -2.06 -35.71
CA LEU A 72 -7.95 -1.57 -35.54
C LEU A 72 -7.76 -0.29 -36.38
N ILE A 73 -6.99 0.65 -35.83
CA ILE A 73 -6.61 1.92 -36.46
C ILE A 73 -5.14 1.89 -36.89
N PRO A 74 -4.78 2.52 -38.02
CA PRO A 74 -3.40 2.50 -38.52
C PRO A 74 -2.52 3.39 -37.65
N LEU A 75 -1.36 2.87 -37.25
CA LEU A 75 -0.33 3.61 -36.53
C LEU A 75 0.34 4.56 -37.54
N GLN A 76 0.23 5.87 -37.33
CA GLN A 76 0.89 6.84 -38.22
C GLN A 76 2.40 6.84 -37.96
N GLU A 77 3.19 6.47 -38.97
CA GLU A 77 4.63 6.73 -38.98
C GLU A 77 4.85 8.24 -39.02
N SER A 78 5.25 8.83 -37.88
CA SER A 78 5.73 10.20 -37.87
C SER A 78 7.11 10.22 -38.53
N ASN A 79 7.16 10.59 -39.81
CA ASN A 79 8.37 10.90 -40.56
C ASN A 79 9.22 11.96 -39.83
N THR A 80 10.26 11.53 -39.11
CA THR A 80 11.54 12.22 -38.86
C THR A 80 12.34 11.39 -37.85
N ASP A 81 13.67 11.32 -38.04
CA ASP A 81 14.71 10.69 -37.21
C ASP A 81 14.68 11.05 -35.70
N LEU A 82 13.58 10.75 -35.02
CA LEU A 82 13.39 11.03 -33.62
C LEU A 82 13.38 9.70 -32.88
N ASP A 83 14.31 9.62 -31.93
CA ASP A 83 14.49 8.57 -30.93
C ASP A 83 13.16 7.83 -30.64
N PRO A 84 13.08 6.49 -30.84
CA PRO A 84 11.85 5.71 -30.66
C PRO A 84 11.22 5.86 -29.26
N GLU A 85 11.99 6.37 -28.30
CA GLU A 85 11.54 6.67 -26.93
C GLU A 85 10.90 8.06 -26.76
N THR A 86 10.78 8.86 -27.83
CA THR A 86 10.32 10.26 -27.77
C THR A 86 8.99 10.48 -28.48
N ILE A 87 8.01 11.11 -27.82
CA ILE A 87 6.73 11.50 -28.43
C ILE A 87 6.76 12.98 -28.82
N HIS A 88 6.54 13.26 -30.11
CA HIS A 88 6.42 14.62 -30.64
C HIS A 88 5.00 15.16 -30.44
N MET A 89 4.87 16.39 -29.95
CA MET A 89 3.60 17.09 -29.83
C MET A 89 3.63 18.44 -30.53
N SER A 90 2.67 18.65 -31.43
CA SER A 90 2.48 19.94 -32.10
C SER A 90 2.01 21.03 -31.11
N PRO A 91 2.23 22.33 -31.41
CA PRO A 91 1.76 23.44 -30.57
C PRO A 91 0.26 23.39 -30.24
N ARG A 92 -0.56 22.97 -31.21
CA ARG A 92 -2.01 22.83 -31.01
C ARG A 92 -2.35 21.66 -30.08
N ALA A 93 -1.63 20.54 -30.19
CA ALA A 93 -1.82 19.40 -29.31
C ALA A 93 -1.43 19.74 -27.85
N LEU A 94 -0.34 20.48 -27.67
CA LEU A 94 0.10 20.99 -26.36
C LEU A 94 -0.95 21.89 -25.70
N GLU A 95 -1.53 22.81 -26.47
CA GLU A 95 -2.57 23.73 -25.98
C GLU A 95 -3.86 22.98 -25.61
N LEU A 96 -4.32 22.06 -26.46
CA LEU A 96 -5.50 21.23 -26.19
C LEU A 96 -5.31 20.33 -24.97
N ALA A 97 -4.11 19.78 -24.79
CA ALA A 97 -3.75 18.97 -23.63
C ALA A 97 -3.37 19.80 -22.39
N GLN A 98 -3.41 21.14 -22.49
CA GLN A 98 -3.03 22.08 -21.42
C GLN A 98 -1.68 21.75 -20.77
N VAL A 99 -0.72 21.33 -21.59
CA VAL A 99 0.59 20.91 -21.09
C VAL A 99 1.30 22.09 -20.46
N GLN A 100 1.73 21.92 -19.22
CA GLN A 100 2.59 22.87 -18.53
C GLN A 100 3.89 22.20 -18.18
N THR A 101 4.99 22.95 -18.27
CA THR A 101 6.32 22.43 -18.01
C THR A 101 7.02 23.23 -16.92
N GLN A 102 7.86 22.57 -16.15
CA GLN A 102 8.67 23.22 -15.11
C GLN A 102 10.12 22.77 -15.22
N LYS A 103 11.04 23.71 -15.02
CA LYS A 103 12.47 23.41 -14.91
C LYS A 103 12.77 22.88 -13.50
N ILE A 104 13.47 21.75 -13.43
CA ILE A 104 13.92 21.15 -12.18
C ILE A 104 15.12 21.94 -11.64
N THR A 105 14.98 22.45 -10.42
CA THR A 105 16.03 23.21 -9.73
C THR A 105 16.24 22.68 -8.33
N ARG A 106 17.46 22.81 -7.81
CA ARG A 106 17.73 22.58 -6.38
C ARG A 106 17.04 23.66 -5.57
N SER A 107 16.33 23.28 -4.52
CA SER A 107 15.64 24.23 -3.65
C SER A 107 15.68 23.78 -2.20
N LYS A 108 15.51 24.74 -1.29
CA LYS A 108 15.35 24.42 0.13
C LYS A 108 14.02 23.73 0.32
N VAL A 109 14.08 22.52 0.88
CA VAL A 109 12.93 21.67 1.07
C VAL A 109 12.26 22.00 2.40
N TYR A 110 10.97 22.31 2.32
CA TYR A 110 10.09 22.40 3.47
C TYR A 110 8.95 21.41 3.26
N LYS A 111 8.61 20.67 4.31
CA LYS A 111 7.39 19.86 4.35
C LYS A 111 6.34 20.62 5.14
N GLU A 112 5.22 20.94 4.50
CA GLU A 112 4.07 21.50 5.19
C GLU A 112 3.22 20.37 5.76
N ILE A 113 3.13 20.30 7.08
CA ILE A 113 2.39 19.26 7.80
C ILE A 113 1.17 19.91 8.42
N ARG A 114 0.00 19.40 8.05
CA ARG A 114 -1.26 19.76 8.69
C ARG A 114 -1.55 18.76 9.78
N LEU A 115 -1.67 19.25 11.01
CA LEU A 115 -1.98 18.45 12.18
C LEU A 115 -3.41 18.75 12.64
N ASN A 116 -4.12 17.70 13.03
CA ASN A 116 -5.42 17.82 13.68
C ASN A 116 -5.24 17.52 15.16
N GLY A 117 -6.02 18.18 16.00
CA GLY A 117 -5.83 18.05 17.42
C GLY A 117 -6.99 18.56 18.24
N LYS A 118 -6.78 18.54 19.56
CA LYS A 118 -7.76 19.03 20.52
C LYS A 118 -7.13 19.71 21.72
N VAL A 119 -7.93 20.53 22.38
CA VAL A 119 -7.62 21.09 23.69
C VAL A 119 -7.93 20.03 24.76
N GLN A 120 -7.02 19.84 25.72
CA GLN A 120 -7.19 18.94 26.85
C GLN A 120 -6.76 19.64 28.15
N ALA A 121 -7.39 19.25 29.26
CA ALA A 121 -6.93 19.68 30.58
C ALA A 121 -5.52 19.15 30.86
N ASP A 122 -4.66 19.96 31.48
CA ASP A 122 -3.35 19.52 31.95
C ASP A 122 -3.56 18.50 33.09
N GLU A 123 -3.20 17.25 32.86
CA GLU A 123 -3.42 16.17 33.83
C GLU A 123 -2.67 16.40 35.15
N ARG A 124 -1.57 17.17 35.11
CA ARG A 124 -0.79 17.55 36.30
C ARG A 124 -1.54 18.55 37.18
N ARG A 125 -2.58 19.18 36.63
CA ARG A 125 -3.45 20.18 37.27
C ARG A 125 -4.85 19.63 37.56
N ILE A 126 -5.00 18.30 37.51
CA ILE A 126 -6.20 17.61 37.96
C ILE A 126 -5.97 17.10 39.38
N TYR A 127 -6.84 17.50 40.29
CA TYR A 127 -6.74 17.21 41.71
C TYR A 127 -7.93 16.40 42.18
N THR A 128 -7.67 15.42 43.04
CA THR A 128 -8.72 14.65 43.70
C THR A 128 -9.02 15.23 45.08
N GLN A 129 -10.26 15.66 45.29
CA GLN A 129 -10.74 16.13 46.57
C GLN A 129 -11.31 14.95 47.36
N ALA A 130 -10.51 14.38 48.26
CA ALA A 130 -10.92 13.30 49.14
C ALA A 130 -11.49 13.81 50.48
N SER A 131 -12.34 13.01 51.11
CA SER A 131 -12.75 13.25 52.50
C SER A 131 -11.66 12.82 53.48
N HIS A 132 -11.41 13.64 54.50
CA HIS A 132 -10.52 13.28 55.61
C HIS A 132 -11.27 12.70 56.82
N ILE A 133 -12.60 12.74 56.80
CA ILE A 133 -13.50 12.24 57.83
C ILE A 133 -14.50 11.24 57.24
N PRO A 134 -14.80 10.12 57.92
CA PRO A 134 -15.90 9.26 57.53
C PRO A 134 -17.25 9.88 57.92
N GLY A 135 -18.31 9.59 57.19
CA GLY A 135 -19.66 10.04 57.57
C GLY A 135 -20.64 10.01 56.41
N ARG A 136 -21.88 10.45 56.65
CA ARG A 136 -22.92 10.57 55.62
C ARG A 136 -22.99 11.98 55.07
N ILE A 137 -23.10 12.10 53.75
CA ILE A 137 -23.31 13.39 53.08
C ILE A 137 -24.73 13.88 53.34
N GLU A 138 -24.88 14.95 54.13
CA GLU A 138 -26.16 15.57 54.43
C GLU A 138 -26.51 16.69 53.46
N ARG A 139 -25.49 17.35 52.88
CA ARG A 139 -25.69 18.39 51.87
C ARG A 139 -24.52 18.51 50.93
N LEU A 140 -24.81 18.66 49.64
CA LEU A 140 -23.83 19.03 48.62
C LEU A 140 -24.01 20.50 48.28
N VAL A 141 -22.93 21.28 48.38
CA VAL A 141 -22.93 22.68 47.90
C VAL A 141 -22.65 22.69 46.41
N LEU A 142 -21.68 21.89 45.96
CA LEU A 142 -21.37 21.71 44.54
C LEU A 142 -22.16 20.52 43.99
N ASN A 143 -23.09 20.77 43.06
CA ASN A 143 -24.09 19.78 42.65
C ASN A 143 -24.00 19.35 41.19
N PHE A 144 -23.22 20.01 40.33
CA PHE A 144 -23.00 19.60 38.93
C PHE A 144 -21.55 19.77 38.47
N GLU A 145 -21.21 19.13 37.35
CA GLU A 145 -19.89 19.20 36.71
C GLU A 145 -19.74 20.49 35.90
N GLY A 146 -18.56 21.08 35.94
CA GLY A 146 -18.26 22.39 35.35
C GLY A 146 -18.49 23.57 36.30
N GLU A 147 -18.94 23.33 37.53
CA GLU A 147 -19.08 24.39 38.54
C GLU A 147 -17.69 24.88 39.02
N ALA A 148 -17.53 26.20 39.18
CA ALA A 148 -16.28 26.79 39.65
C ALA A 148 -16.14 26.62 41.18
N VAL A 149 -14.94 26.31 41.64
CA VAL A 149 -14.61 26.13 43.06
C VAL A 149 -13.38 26.94 43.42
N GLN A 150 -13.43 27.61 44.58
CA GLN A 150 -12.30 28.32 45.14
C GLN A 150 -11.72 27.56 46.34
N LYS A 151 -10.40 27.57 46.48
CA LYS A 151 -9.72 27.01 47.66
C LYS A 151 -10.30 27.62 48.95
N GLY A 152 -10.73 26.76 49.86
CA GLY A 152 -11.37 27.14 51.13
C GLY A 152 -12.89 27.29 51.07
N GLN A 153 -13.51 27.23 49.89
CA GLN A 153 -14.97 27.20 49.74
C GLN A 153 -15.55 25.91 50.33
N VAL A 154 -16.74 25.99 50.92
CA VAL A 154 -17.46 24.80 51.41
C VAL A 154 -18.05 24.05 50.21
N ILE A 155 -17.74 22.76 50.11
CA ILE A 155 -18.18 21.91 48.99
C ILE A 155 -19.28 20.91 49.38
N ALA A 156 -19.28 20.48 50.64
CA ALA A 156 -20.25 19.53 51.18
C ALA A 156 -20.36 19.68 52.70
N TYR A 157 -21.45 19.18 53.26
CA TYR A 157 -21.66 18.99 54.70
C TYR A 157 -21.82 17.50 54.98
N ILE A 158 -21.09 17.02 55.97
CA ILE A 158 -21.07 15.62 56.36
C ILE A 158 -21.50 15.49 57.82
N TYR A 159 -22.41 14.55 58.08
CA TYR A 159 -22.67 14.04 59.42
C TYR A 159 -21.68 12.90 59.74
N SER A 160 -20.82 13.10 60.74
CA SER A 160 -19.78 12.14 61.11
C SER A 160 -19.89 11.74 62.60
N PRO A 161 -20.40 10.54 62.91
CA PRO A 161 -20.46 10.04 64.28
C PRO A 161 -19.09 9.99 64.97
N GLU A 162 -18.04 9.63 64.21
CA GLU A 162 -16.67 9.54 64.69
C GLU A 162 -16.13 10.93 65.05
N LEU A 163 -16.46 11.94 64.23
CA LEU A 163 -16.09 13.32 64.53
C LEU A 163 -16.84 13.84 65.76
N ILE A 164 -18.13 13.56 65.90
CA ILE A 164 -18.92 13.91 67.08
C ILE A 164 -18.31 13.29 68.35
N LYS A 165 -17.90 12.01 68.28
CA LYS A 165 -17.21 11.34 69.39
C LYS A 165 -15.89 12.03 69.74
N ALA A 166 -15.07 12.37 68.73
CA ALA A 166 -13.81 13.07 68.96
C ALA A 166 -14.00 14.49 69.52
N GLN A 167 -15.07 15.20 69.13
CA GLN A 167 -15.43 16.49 69.72
C GLN A 167 -15.78 16.36 71.20
N LYS A 168 -16.59 15.37 71.58
CA LYS A 168 -16.92 15.08 72.98
C LYS A 168 -15.66 14.78 73.81
N GLU A 169 -14.75 13.97 73.28
CA GLU A 169 -13.45 13.71 73.90
C GLU A 169 -12.62 14.98 74.09
N LEU A 170 -12.61 15.88 73.10
CA LEU A 170 -11.93 17.18 73.20
C LEU A 170 -12.54 18.08 74.29
N PHE A 171 -13.87 18.13 74.40
CA PHE A 171 -14.56 18.91 75.43
C PHE A 171 -14.25 18.42 76.84
N GLU A 172 -14.19 17.10 77.05
CA GLU A 172 -13.78 16.53 78.35
C GLU A 172 -12.31 16.80 78.65
N ALA A 173 -11.43 16.64 77.67
CA ALA A 173 -10.00 16.95 77.82
C ALA A 173 -9.76 18.45 78.12
N ARG A 174 -10.58 19.35 77.59
CA ARG A 174 -10.53 20.80 77.87
C ARG A 174 -10.73 21.11 79.36
N LYS A 175 -11.63 20.38 80.05
CA LYS A 175 -11.86 20.57 81.49
C LYS A 175 -10.61 20.25 82.31
N LEU A 176 -9.78 19.34 81.83
CA LEU A 176 -8.52 18.91 82.44
C LEU A 176 -7.30 19.69 81.88
N ALA A 177 -7.48 20.69 81.01
CA ALA A 177 -6.36 21.35 80.34
C ALA A 177 -5.35 22.01 81.32
N LYS A 178 -5.81 22.44 82.50
CA LYS A 178 -4.93 23.02 83.55
C LYS A 178 -4.15 21.95 84.33
N THR A 179 -4.72 20.76 84.51
CA THR A 179 -4.15 19.69 85.35
C THR A 179 -3.40 18.64 84.52
N GLN A 180 -3.81 18.41 83.27
CA GLN A 180 -3.24 17.46 82.32
C GLN A 180 -3.17 18.07 80.90
N PRO A 181 -2.25 19.03 80.67
CA PRO A 181 -2.16 19.74 79.39
C PRO A 181 -1.85 18.83 78.20
N GLU A 182 -1.11 17.73 78.42
CA GLU A 182 -0.77 16.77 77.38
C GLU A 182 -1.99 16.00 76.85
N LEU A 183 -2.99 15.72 77.70
CA LEU A 183 -4.23 15.07 77.27
C LEU A 183 -5.05 15.98 76.35
N PHE A 184 -5.10 17.28 76.67
CA PHE A 184 -5.78 18.26 75.84
C PHE A 184 -5.09 18.44 74.48
N LYS A 185 -3.75 18.54 74.47
CA LYS A 185 -2.97 18.59 73.23
C LYS A 185 -3.16 17.33 72.39
N ALA A 186 -3.21 16.14 73.00
CA ALA A 186 -3.44 14.88 72.29
C ALA A 186 -4.83 14.84 71.63
N ALA A 187 -5.87 15.33 72.31
CA ALA A 187 -7.21 15.45 71.75
C ALA A 187 -7.26 16.44 70.56
N GLN A 188 -6.57 17.58 70.65
CA GLN A 188 -6.43 18.51 69.53
C GLN A 188 -5.68 17.87 68.34
N ALA A 189 -4.57 17.19 68.62
CA ALA A 189 -3.77 16.50 67.61
C ALA A 189 -4.58 15.43 66.87
N LYS A 190 -5.48 14.72 67.58
CA LYS A 190 -6.40 13.74 66.98
C LYS A 190 -7.31 14.36 65.91
N LEU A 191 -7.88 15.54 66.17
CA LEU A 191 -8.67 16.28 65.16
C LEU A 191 -7.81 16.80 64.01
N SER A 192 -6.60 17.30 64.31
CA SER A 192 -5.63 17.73 63.29
C SER A 192 -5.23 16.59 62.34
N ASN A 193 -5.21 15.34 62.80
CA ASN A 193 -4.95 14.15 61.97
C ASN A 193 -6.04 13.89 60.91
N TRP A 194 -7.22 14.49 61.07
CA TRP A 194 -8.28 14.54 60.07
C TRP A 194 -8.25 15.83 59.24
N LYS A 195 -7.12 16.54 59.25
CA LYS A 195 -6.87 17.77 58.48
C LYS A 195 -7.81 18.94 58.85
N LEU A 196 -8.44 18.89 60.03
CA LEU A 196 -9.11 20.07 60.57
C LEU A 196 -8.06 21.14 60.89
N ASN A 197 -8.24 22.34 60.35
CA ASN A 197 -7.35 23.45 60.62
C ASN A 197 -7.58 24.03 62.03
N ALA A 198 -6.62 24.80 62.55
CA ALA A 198 -6.72 25.39 63.88
C ALA A 198 -7.97 26.25 64.08
N ALA A 199 -8.44 26.95 63.03
CA ALA A 199 -9.66 27.75 63.09
C ALA A 199 -10.92 26.88 63.24
N GLN A 200 -10.99 25.73 62.56
CA GLN A 200 -12.09 24.76 62.72
C GLN A 200 -12.10 24.15 64.12
N ILE A 201 -10.93 23.80 64.66
CA ILE A 201 -10.82 23.27 66.03
C ILE A 201 -11.24 24.33 67.06
N GLN A 202 -10.85 25.60 66.87
CA GLN A 202 -11.29 26.68 67.75
C GLN A 202 -12.80 26.93 67.64
N LYS A 203 -13.39 26.83 66.44
CA LYS A 203 -14.85 26.89 66.30
C LYS A 203 -15.56 25.78 67.07
N ILE A 204 -15.05 24.56 67.04
CA ILE A 204 -15.56 23.44 67.85
C ILE A 204 -15.48 23.80 69.34
N LEU A 205 -14.31 24.26 69.80
CA LEU A 205 -14.10 24.62 71.21
C LEU A 205 -15.03 25.75 71.67
N ASN A 206 -15.33 26.72 70.82
CA ASN A 206 -16.21 27.85 71.15
C ASN A 206 -17.70 27.50 71.09
N ALA A 207 -18.10 26.45 70.37
CA ALA A 207 -19.49 26.06 70.23
C ALA A 207 -20.07 25.44 71.52
N ASP A 208 -19.22 24.96 72.44
CA ASP A 208 -19.55 24.25 73.69
C ASP A 208 -20.46 23.00 73.55
N GLN A 209 -20.91 22.69 72.33
CA GLN A 209 -21.68 21.52 71.94
C GLN A 209 -21.08 20.91 70.66
N PRO A 210 -21.19 19.57 70.45
CA PRO A 210 -20.70 18.94 69.25
C PRO A 210 -21.42 19.45 67.99
N ILE A 211 -20.65 19.78 66.96
CA ILE A 211 -21.15 20.13 65.64
C ILE A 211 -21.52 18.83 64.91
N GLU A 212 -22.79 18.68 64.55
CA GLU A 212 -23.29 17.48 63.85
C GLU A 212 -23.02 17.53 62.34
N GLU A 213 -23.25 18.67 61.70
CA GLU A 213 -22.99 18.87 60.28
C GLU A 213 -21.65 19.59 60.06
N PHE A 214 -20.64 18.87 59.60
CA PHE A 214 -19.31 19.42 59.43
C PHE A 214 -19.04 19.87 57.98
N PRO A 215 -18.60 21.13 57.76
CA PRO A 215 -18.30 21.62 56.42
C PRO A 215 -16.97 21.05 55.91
N VAL A 216 -17.02 20.42 54.73
CA VAL A 216 -15.85 20.04 53.95
C VAL A 216 -15.43 21.21 53.09
N LEU A 217 -14.15 21.56 53.13
CA LEU A 217 -13.57 22.67 52.38
C LEU A 217 -12.79 22.16 51.16
N ALA A 218 -12.81 22.94 50.08
CA ALA A 218 -11.96 22.69 48.91
C ALA A 218 -10.48 22.97 49.22
N ASN A 219 -9.59 22.06 48.85
CA ASN A 219 -8.14 22.21 49.01
C ASN A 219 -7.49 22.99 47.86
N VAL A 220 -8.16 23.07 46.72
CA VAL A 220 -7.69 23.67 45.47
C VAL A 220 -8.78 24.54 44.84
N SER A 221 -8.39 25.44 43.94
CA SER A 221 -9.30 26.20 43.09
C SER A 221 -9.34 25.58 41.69
N GLY A 222 -10.47 25.68 40.99
CA GLY A 222 -10.62 25.15 39.63
C GLY A 222 -12.09 24.97 39.25
N TYR A 223 -12.36 23.98 38.42
CA TYR A 223 -13.70 23.56 38.02
C TYR A 223 -13.93 22.10 38.39
N VAL A 224 -15.17 21.74 38.74
CA VAL A 224 -15.55 20.35 39.00
C VAL A 224 -15.48 19.56 37.68
N ASP A 225 -14.47 18.71 37.53
CA ASP A 225 -14.31 17.83 36.37
C ASP A 225 -15.25 16.62 36.47
N THR A 226 -15.31 16.00 37.64
CA THR A 226 -16.19 14.85 37.86
C THR A 226 -16.73 14.87 39.29
N LYS A 227 -18.03 14.62 39.44
CA LYS A 227 -18.66 14.43 40.76
C LYS A 227 -18.79 12.93 41.05
N LEU A 228 -18.15 12.47 42.13
CA LEU A 228 -18.06 11.04 42.47
C LEU A 228 -19.02 10.61 43.59
N VAL A 229 -19.80 11.55 44.15
CA VAL A 229 -20.70 11.31 45.28
C VAL A 229 -22.07 11.96 45.07
N GLN A 230 -23.07 11.40 45.75
CA GLN A 230 -24.45 11.87 45.79
C GLN A 230 -24.89 12.21 47.22
N LEU A 231 -26.00 12.92 47.31
CA LEU A 231 -26.63 13.25 48.58
C LEU A 231 -27.09 11.96 49.26
N GLY A 232 -26.77 11.79 50.55
CA GLY A 232 -27.12 10.60 51.33
C GLY A 232 -26.05 9.49 51.31
N ASP A 233 -25.03 9.59 50.45
CA ASP A 233 -23.94 8.61 50.42
C ASP A 233 -23.17 8.58 51.75
N TYR A 234 -22.80 7.39 52.19
CA TYR A 234 -21.84 7.22 53.28
C TYR A 234 -20.43 7.14 52.70
N ILE A 235 -19.57 8.04 53.15
CA ILE A 235 -18.20 8.17 52.67
C ILE A 235 -17.18 7.74 53.72
N GLN A 236 -16.10 7.13 53.25
CA GLN A 236 -14.97 6.70 54.06
C GLN A 236 -13.84 7.74 54.05
N LYS A 237 -12.95 7.65 55.04
CA LYS A 237 -11.71 8.45 55.04
C LYS A 237 -10.85 8.06 53.82
N GLY A 238 -10.49 9.06 53.01
CA GLY A 238 -9.73 8.87 51.77
C GLY A 238 -10.61 8.66 50.54
N GLN A 239 -11.93 8.51 50.69
CA GLN A 239 -12.84 8.40 49.55
C GLN A 239 -12.89 9.72 48.79
N SER A 240 -12.84 9.62 47.46
CA SER A 240 -12.85 10.76 46.55
C SER A 240 -14.27 11.31 46.41
N LEU A 241 -14.43 12.62 46.58
CA LEU A 241 -15.72 13.31 46.47
C LEU A 241 -15.87 13.98 45.11
N TYR A 242 -14.83 14.70 44.72
CA TYR A 242 -14.78 15.45 43.47
C TYR A 242 -13.42 15.28 42.82
N ARG A 243 -13.40 15.36 41.50
CA ARG A 243 -12.21 15.68 40.73
C ARG A 243 -12.30 17.14 40.30
N ILE A 244 -11.25 17.91 40.55
CA ILE A 244 -11.20 19.35 40.27
C ILE A 244 -10.08 19.59 39.28
N ALA A 245 -10.37 20.24 38.16
CA ALA A 245 -9.39 20.61 37.15
C ALA A 245 -9.11 22.12 37.20
N ASP A 246 -7.83 22.50 37.29
CA ASP A 246 -7.40 23.88 37.05
C ASP A 246 -7.15 24.10 35.56
N LEU A 247 -8.06 24.85 34.92
CA LEU A 247 -8.07 25.12 33.49
C LEU A 247 -7.29 26.39 33.10
N SER A 248 -6.50 26.98 34.01
CA SER A 248 -5.66 28.16 33.72
C SER A 248 -4.51 27.87 32.77
N GLN A 249 -4.08 26.61 32.68
CA GLN A 249 -3.18 26.08 31.66
C GLN A 249 -3.78 24.81 31.07
N LEU A 250 -3.68 24.69 29.75
CA LEU A 250 -4.24 23.59 29.00
C LEU A 250 -3.17 23.00 28.09
N TRP A 251 -3.39 21.77 27.68
CA TRP A 251 -2.62 21.12 26.64
C TRP A 251 -3.36 21.21 25.32
N LEU A 252 -2.62 21.50 24.25
CA LEU A 252 -3.05 21.30 22.89
C LEU A 252 -2.35 20.04 22.39
N LEU A 253 -3.11 19.01 22.12
CA LEU A 253 -2.62 17.72 21.66
C LEU A 253 -2.90 17.58 20.18
N TRP A 254 -1.84 17.36 19.41
CA TRP A 254 -1.85 17.21 17.97
C TRP A 254 -1.57 15.76 17.62
N ASP A 255 -2.43 15.17 16.81
CA ASP A 255 -2.23 13.83 16.29
C ASP A 255 -1.20 13.89 15.16
N VAL A 256 -0.11 13.15 15.33
CA VAL A 256 1.00 13.06 14.38
C VAL A 256 1.06 11.64 13.82
N TYR A 257 0.89 11.51 12.51
CA TYR A 257 0.99 10.22 11.83
C TYR A 257 2.43 9.71 11.77
N GLU A 258 2.59 8.39 11.71
CA GLU A 258 3.89 7.72 11.64
C GLU A 258 4.79 8.26 10.51
N THR A 259 4.21 8.54 9.34
CA THR A 259 4.92 9.08 8.16
C THR A 259 5.45 10.51 8.36
N ASP A 260 4.89 11.24 9.33
CA ASP A 260 5.23 12.63 9.61
C ASP A 260 6.16 12.77 10.82
N LEU A 261 6.22 11.78 11.71
CA LEU A 261 7.03 11.85 12.94
C LEU A 261 8.51 12.18 12.70
N ALA A 262 9.11 11.64 11.63
CA ALA A 262 10.51 11.93 11.29
C ALA A 262 10.80 13.40 10.98
N TRP A 263 9.75 14.19 10.69
CA TRP A 263 9.83 15.60 10.34
C TRP A 263 9.56 16.53 11.51
N LEU A 264 9.05 16.01 12.63
CA LEU A 264 8.71 16.80 13.80
C LEU A 264 9.78 16.64 14.88
N ASN A 265 10.23 17.78 15.40
CA ASN A 265 11.15 17.84 16.52
C ASN A 265 10.54 18.65 17.68
N GLN A 266 10.95 18.31 18.89
CA GLN A 266 10.64 19.13 20.05
C GLN A 266 11.23 20.54 19.85
N GLY A 267 10.44 21.58 20.13
CA GLY A 267 10.80 22.98 19.91
C GLY A 267 10.31 23.56 18.58
N ASP A 268 9.86 22.73 17.64
CA ASP A 268 9.33 23.21 16.37
C ASP A 268 8.16 24.16 16.58
N SER A 269 8.14 25.25 15.80
CA SER A 269 7.08 26.25 15.86
C SER A 269 5.93 25.86 14.92
N LEU A 270 4.72 25.86 15.46
CA LEU A 270 3.48 25.63 14.72
C LEU A 270 2.55 26.84 14.82
N GLN A 271 1.76 27.02 13.77
CA GLN A 271 0.62 27.94 13.76
C GLN A 271 -0.65 27.13 13.92
N TYR A 272 -1.57 27.56 14.78
CA TYR A 272 -2.82 26.84 14.98
C TYR A 272 -4.04 27.76 15.06
N GLU A 273 -5.19 27.17 14.80
CA GLU A 273 -6.51 27.77 14.93
C GLU A 273 -7.42 26.82 15.71
N ILE A 274 -8.31 27.39 16.53
CA ILE A 274 -9.34 26.64 17.23
C ILE A 274 -10.63 26.83 16.44
N ALA A 275 -11.30 25.74 16.08
CA ALA A 275 -12.48 25.80 15.19
C ALA A 275 -13.60 26.70 15.75
N SER A 276 -13.74 26.77 17.08
CA SER A 276 -14.72 27.62 17.77
C SER A 276 -14.33 29.09 17.87
N LEU A 277 -13.09 29.46 17.52
CA LEU A 277 -12.55 30.82 17.59
C LEU A 277 -12.10 31.29 16.20
N ALA A 278 -13.05 31.33 15.26
CA ALA A 278 -12.79 31.61 13.85
C ALA A 278 -12.01 32.92 13.63
N GLY A 279 -10.99 32.85 12.78
CA GLY A 279 -10.20 34.01 12.34
C GLY A 279 -9.06 34.41 13.27
N ARG A 280 -8.85 33.70 14.39
CA ARG A 280 -7.69 33.90 15.28
C ARG A 280 -6.65 32.82 15.03
N LYS A 281 -5.47 33.24 14.57
CA LYS A 281 -4.30 32.38 14.43
C LYS A 281 -3.38 32.55 15.63
N PHE A 282 -3.01 31.45 16.25
CA PHE A 282 -2.09 31.40 17.37
C PHE A 282 -0.77 30.78 16.93
N LYS A 283 0.29 31.07 17.68
CA LYS A 283 1.62 30.48 17.49
C LYS A 283 2.05 29.82 18.78
N ALA A 284 2.62 28.63 18.66
CA ALA A 284 3.23 27.94 19.79
C ALA A 284 4.37 27.05 19.33
N SER A 285 5.08 26.47 20.29
CA SER A 285 6.16 25.53 20.05
C SER A 285 5.84 24.19 20.68
N ILE A 286 6.20 23.10 19.99
CA ILE A 286 6.00 21.74 20.49
C ILE A 286 6.84 21.56 21.75
N SER A 287 6.16 21.26 22.86
CA SER A 287 6.79 21.06 24.16
C SER A 287 7.24 19.62 24.38
N TYR A 288 6.55 18.66 23.76
CA TYR A 288 6.76 17.22 23.94
C TYR A 288 6.15 16.45 22.77
N ILE A 289 6.74 15.32 22.40
CA ILE A 289 6.20 14.36 21.43
C ILE A 289 6.21 13.00 22.12
N ASP A 290 5.07 12.30 22.09
CA ASP A 290 4.94 10.99 22.70
C ASP A 290 5.91 9.98 22.07
N PRO A 291 6.64 9.19 22.88
CA PRO A 291 7.55 8.16 22.38
C PRO A 291 6.82 6.89 21.91
N VAL A 292 5.51 6.80 22.14
CA VAL A 292 4.67 5.63 21.85
C VAL A 292 3.56 6.04 20.89
N ILE A 293 3.38 5.26 19.83
CA ILE A 293 2.28 5.41 18.88
C ILE A 293 1.07 4.63 19.41
N ASP A 294 -0.11 5.25 19.39
CA ASP A 294 -1.35 4.55 19.74
C ASP A 294 -1.64 3.44 18.70
N PRO A 295 -1.79 2.17 19.11
CA PRO A 295 -1.94 1.05 18.17
C PRO A 295 -3.28 1.05 17.41
N LYS A 296 -4.31 1.74 17.92
CA LYS A 296 -5.64 1.83 17.32
C LYS A 296 -5.70 2.94 16.28
N THR A 297 -5.18 4.12 16.61
CA THR A 297 -5.25 5.30 15.74
C THR A 297 -4.01 5.48 14.87
N ARG A 298 -2.90 4.78 15.18
CA ARG A 298 -1.60 4.86 14.50
C ARG A 298 -1.01 6.27 14.49
N VAL A 299 -1.28 7.04 15.53
CA VAL A 299 -0.72 8.39 15.74
C VAL A 299 0.03 8.46 17.07
N ALA A 300 1.04 9.30 17.13
CA ALA A 300 1.64 9.78 18.38
C ALA A 300 1.13 11.20 18.65
N GLN A 301 1.11 11.65 19.91
CA GLN A 301 0.66 12.98 20.24
C GLN A 301 1.84 13.96 20.35
N ALA A 302 1.76 15.08 19.65
CA ALA A 302 2.61 16.24 19.89
C ALA A 302 1.86 17.23 20.79
N ARG A 303 2.44 17.51 21.95
CA ARG A 303 1.85 18.36 22.99
C ARG A 303 2.44 19.77 22.96
N VAL A 304 1.55 20.74 23.06
CA VAL A 304 1.85 22.15 23.29
C VAL A 304 1.19 22.59 24.59
N GLU A 305 1.92 23.31 25.45
CA GLU A 305 1.35 23.92 26.65
C GLU A 305 0.86 25.33 26.34
N GLN A 306 -0.40 25.62 26.64
CA GLN A 306 -1.04 26.90 26.33
C GLN A 306 -1.67 27.51 27.59
N SER A 307 -1.33 28.78 27.83
CA SER A 307 -1.96 29.58 28.89
C SER A 307 -3.39 29.96 28.50
N ASN A 308 -4.33 29.88 29.45
CA ASN A 308 -5.76 30.14 29.27
C ASN A 308 -6.27 31.18 30.29
N THR A 309 -5.56 32.30 30.42
CA THR A 309 -5.92 33.37 31.38
C THR A 309 -7.28 34.02 31.12
N GLU A 310 -7.72 34.06 29.86
CA GLU A 310 -9.01 34.63 29.47
C GLU A 310 -10.17 33.60 29.54
N GLY A 311 -9.88 32.32 29.82
CA GLY A 311 -10.88 31.26 29.88
C GLY A 311 -11.56 30.96 28.53
N LEU A 312 -10.98 31.38 27.41
CA LEU A 312 -11.53 31.19 26.07
C LEU A 312 -11.43 29.74 25.59
N LEU A 313 -10.35 29.06 25.96
CA LEU A 313 -10.10 27.68 25.59
C LEU A 313 -10.82 26.76 26.57
N LYS A 314 -11.60 25.83 26.03
CA LYS A 314 -12.27 24.78 26.80
C LYS A 314 -11.75 23.41 26.37
N PRO A 315 -11.62 22.44 27.29
CA PRO A 315 -11.32 21.06 26.93
C PRO A 315 -12.24 20.52 25.85
N GLU A 316 -11.73 19.58 25.04
CA GLU A 316 -12.40 18.93 23.90
C GLU A 316 -12.71 19.84 22.70
N MET A 317 -12.28 21.10 22.71
CA MET A 317 -12.32 21.93 21.50
C MET A 317 -11.37 21.40 20.42
N PHE A 318 -11.85 21.33 19.18
CA PHE A 318 -11.02 20.97 18.03
C PHE A 318 -10.06 22.08 17.63
N ALA A 319 -8.86 21.68 17.26
CA ALA A 319 -7.80 22.54 16.81
C ALA A 319 -7.22 22.02 15.49
N THR A 320 -6.75 22.92 14.63
CA THR A 320 -5.98 22.59 13.42
C THR A 320 -4.67 23.37 13.45
N ALA A 321 -3.56 22.69 13.18
CA ALA A 321 -2.24 23.30 13.13
C ALA A 321 -1.55 23.07 11.79
N TRP A 322 -0.65 23.97 11.47
CA TRP A 322 0.25 23.92 10.33
C TRP A 322 1.67 24.11 10.83
N LEU A 323 2.51 23.15 10.50
CA LEU A 323 3.93 23.13 10.82
C LEU A 323 4.72 23.09 9.51
N LYS A 324 5.73 23.94 9.40
CA LYS A 324 6.69 23.91 8.27
C LYS A 324 7.96 23.23 8.75
N ALA A 325 8.06 21.93 8.52
CA ALA A 325 9.24 21.15 8.88
C ALA A 325 10.35 21.39 7.85
N ARG A 326 11.59 21.47 8.32
CA ARG A 326 12.77 21.57 7.48
C ARG A 326 13.73 20.47 7.87
N ASP A 327 14.22 19.74 6.88
CA ASP A 327 15.33 18.82 7.05
C ASP A 327 16.60 19.47 6.45
N PRO A 328 17.58 19.86 7.28
CA PRO A 328 18.83 20.44 6.79
C PRO A 328 19.60 19.56 5.79
N GLN A 329 19.43 18.23 5.86
CA GLN A 329 20.10 17.31 4.93
C GLN A 329 19.53 17.42 3.50
N LEU A 330 18.33 17.98 3.36
CA LEU A 330 17.61 18.11 2.09
C LEU A 330 17.66 19.54 1.50
N ASP A 331 18.42 20.46 2.10
CA ASP A 331 18.50 21.88 1.70
C ASP A 331 18.98 22.13 0.25
N SER A 332 19.51 21.10 -0.43
CA SER A 332 19.99 21.15 -1.82
C SER A 332 19.40 20.04 -2.68
N ALA A 333 18.31 19.41 -2.25
CA ALA A 333 17.68 18.33 -3.00
C ALA A 333 16.95 18.87 -4.25
N LEU A 334 16.83 18.02 -5.27
CA LEU A 334 15.94 18.27 -6.40
C LEU A 334 14.51 17.94 -5.94
N VAL A 335 13.57 18.82 -6.28
CA VAL A 335 12.17 18.68 -5.89
C VAL A 335 11.32 18.53 -7.14
N LEU A 336 10.42 17.55 -7.09
CA LEU A 336 9.55 17.17 -8.18
C LEU A 336 8.09 17.38 -7.75
N PRO A 337 7.30 18.25 -8.42
CA PRO A 337 5.88 18.39 -8.13
C PRO A 337 5.15 17.06 -8.26
N LYS A 338 4.21 16.76 -7.35
CA LYS A 338 3.45 15.50 -7.42
C LYS A 338 2.69 15.34 -8.73
N THR A 339 2.23 16.45 -9.31
CA THR A 339 1.47 16.46 -10.56
C THR A 339 2.28 16.02 -11.79
N ALA A 340 3.62 16.08 -11.70
CA ALA A 340 4.50 15.58 -12.74
C ALA A 340 4.73 14.06 -12.69
N VAL A 341 4.50 13.46 -11.52
CA VAL A 341 4.78 12.05 -11.27
C VAL A 341 3.60 11.21 -11.71
N MET A 342 3.88 10.27 -12.59
CA MET A 342 2.94 9.25 -13.01
C MET A 342 3.30 7.92 -12.32
N TRP A 343 2.32 7.24 -11.73
CA TRP A 343 2.53 6.05 -10.92
C TRP A 343 2.05 4.81 -11.67
N THR A 344 2.93 3.80 -11.81
CA THR A 344 2.56 2.50 -12.42
C THR A 344 2.47 1.40 -11.36
N GLY A 345 2.22 1.75 -10.10
CA GLY A 345 2.27 0.85 -8.95
C GLY A 345 3.68 0.76 -8.36
N GLU A 346 4.57 0.03 -9.01
CA GLU A 346 5.94 -0.20 -8.52
C GLU A 346 6.95 0.88 -8.97
N ARG A 347 6.65 1.59 -10.06
CA ARG A 347 7.54 2.58 -10.66
C ARG A 347 6.90 3.96 -10.66
N SER A 348 7.77 4.96 -10.62
CA SER A 348 7.41 6.36 -10.77
C SER A 348 8.06 6.87 -12.05
N VAL A 349 7.27 7.46 -12.94
CA VAL A 349 7.76 7.96 -14.23
C VAL A 349 7.39 9.42 -14.42
N VAL A 350 8.21 10.12 -15.21
CA VAL A 350 8.02 11.51 -15.58
C VAL A 350 8.30 11.69 -17.07
N TYR A 351 7.76 12.76 -17.65
CA TYR A 351 8.03 13.13 -19.05
C TYR A 351 8.97 14.31 -19.11
N VAL A 352 10.17 14.09 -19.65
CA VAL A 352 11.21 15.10 -19.84
C VAL A 352 11.04 15.73 -21.21
N MET A 353 11.00 17.06 -21.24
CA MET A 353 10.74 17.86 -22.42
C MET A 353 12.05 18.25 -23.12
N TYR A 354 12.08 18.02 -24.43
CA TYR A 354 13.12 18.45 -25.36
C TYR A 354 12.50 19.41 -26.40
N LYS A 355 13.31 20.34 -26.90
CA LYS A 355 12.88 21.26 -27.95
C LYS A 355 13.10 20.61 -29.31
N SER A 356 12.11 20.71 -30.19
CA SER A 356 12.21 20.33 -31.60
C SER A 356 11.79 21.49 -32.50
N ASP A 357 12.12 21.41 -33.79
CA ASP A 357 11.96 22.52 -34.73
C ASP A 357 10.49 22.95 -34.91
N ASN A 358 9.54 22.03 -34.72
CA ASN A 358 8.10 22.25 -34.94
C ASN A 358 7.19 21.85 -33.77
N GLY A 359 7.70 21.83 -32.53
CA GLY A 359 6.88 21.46 -31.37
C GLY A 359 7.72 21.20 -30.13
N LEU A 360 7.23 20.29 -29.29
CA LEU A 360 7.98 19.76 -28.15
C LEU A 360 7.98 18.25 -28.20
N ASP A 361 9.11 17.67 -27.83
CA ASP A 361 9.26 16.23 -27.72
C ASP A 361 9.30 15.85 -26.25
N PHE A 362 8.65 14.76 -25.88
CA PHE A 362 8.67 14.25 -24.52
C PHE A 362 9.24 12.85 -24.49
N LYS A 363 10.17 12.62 -23.57
CA LYS A 363 10.75 11.30 -23.30
C LYS A 363 10.31 10.83 -21.93
N MET A 364 9.77 9.63 -21.84
CA MET A 364 9.47 9.04 -20.53
C MET A 364 10.77 8.68 -19.82
N ARG A 365 10.84 8.91 -18.52
CA ARG A 365 11.95 8.51 -17.68
C ARG A 365 11.48 7.99 -16.34
N GLU A 366 12.02 6.86 -15.93
CA GLU A 366 11.82 6.34 -14.58
C GLU A 366 12.63 7.18 -13.57
N VAL A 367 12.00 7.48 -12.44
CA VAL A 367 12.60 8.28 -11.36
C VAL A 367 12.48 7.55 -10.03
N LEU A 368 13.50 7.70 -9.20
CA LEU A 368 13.45 7.24 -7.82
C LEU A 368 13.04 8.41 -6.93
N LEU A 369 11.87 8.27 -6.30
CA LEU A 369 11.35 9.27 -5.39
C LEU A 369 11.90 9.06 -3.97
N GLY A 370 12.12 10.17 -3.30
CA GLY A 370 12.44 10.28 -1.89
C GLY A 370 11.22 10.64 -1.06
N PRO A 371 11.43 11.27 0.11
CA PRO A 371 10.34 11.62 1.00
C PRO A 371 9.26 12.51 0.37
N ASP A 372 8.02 12.31 0.82
CA ASP A 372 6.86 13.13 0.49
C ASP A 372 6.84 14.44 1.29
N LEU A 373 6.74 15.57 0.59
CA LEU A 373 6.74 16.92 1.15
C LEU A 373 5.34 17.54 1.20
N GLY A 374 4.30 16.79 0.84
CA GLY A 374 2.90 17.24 0.75
C GLY A 374 2.49 17.54 -0.69
N SER A 375 3.03 18.62 -1.28
CA SER A 375 2.74 19.05 -2.66
C SER A 375 3.78 18.60 -3.69
N SER A 376 4.91 18.06 -3.23
CA SER A 376 6.03 17.62 -4.06
C SER A 376 6.75 16.43 -3.42
N TYR A 377 7.56 15.72 -4.20
CA TYR A 377 8.49 14.71 -3.74
C TYR A 377 9.92 15.22 -3.82
N VAL A 378 10.77 14.74 -2.91
CA VAL A 378 12.22 14.81 -3.12
C VAL A 378 12.59 13.84 -4.24
N LEU A 379 13.44 14.24 -5.18
CA LEU A 379 13.98 13.35 -6.19
C LEU A 379 15.32 12.77 -5.71
N LYS A 380 15.44 11.43 -5.65
CA LYS A 380 16.70 10.75 -5.32
C LYS A 380 17.57 10.54 -6.56
N SER A 381 16.98 10.07 -7.65
CA SER A 381 17.68 9.84 -8.93
C SER A 381 16.71 9.82 -10.11
N GLY A 382 17.24 9.92 -11.33
CA GLY A 382 16.49 9.83 -12.58
C GLY A 382 16.39 11.14 -13.35
N LEU A 383 16.62 12.31 -12.73
CA LEU A 383 16.71 13.59 -13.46
C LEU A 383 17.93 14.38 -13.03
N GLU A 384 18.40 15.21 -13.95
CA GLU A 384 19.50 16.15 -13.73
C GLU A 384 18.98 17.56 -13.43
N PRO A 385 19.73 18.37 -12.65
CA PRO A 385 19.39 19.77 -12.45
C PRO A 385 19.34 20.53 -13.78
N GLY A 386 18.23 21.24 -14.01
CA GLY A 386 18.04 22.07 -15.18
C GLY A 386 17.26 21.42 -16.32
N GLU A 387 16.97 20.12 -16.24
CA GLU A 387 16.01 19.47 -17.12
C GLU A 387 14.61 20.07 -16.94
N VAL A 388 13.82 20.06 -18.00
CA VAL A 388 12.45 20.58 -18.01
C VAL A 388 11.51 19.39 -18.14
N ILE A 389 10.50 19.34 -17.29
CA ILE A 389 9.55 18.23 -17.22
C ILE A 389 8.12 18.73 -17.41
N ALA A 390 7.23 17.85 -17.86
CA ALA A 390 5.80 18.12 -17.83
C ALA A 390 5.25 18.01 -16.39
N VAL A 391 4.55 19.05 -15.92
CA VAL A 391 3.89 19.12 -14.60
C VAL A 391 2.37 19.12 -14.70
N ASN A 392 1.82 19.34 -15.89
CA ASN A 392 0.40 19.22 -16.21
C ASN A 392 0.24 18.62 -17.61
N GLY A 393 -0.88 17.92 -17.86
CA GLY A 393 -1.13 17.23 -19.14
C GLY A 393 -0.31 15.95 -19.34
N THR A 394 0.33 15.43 -18.29
CA THR A 394 1.19 14.23 -18.32
C THR A 394 0.47 12.97 -18.79
N PHE A 395 -0.79 12.78 -18.40
CA PHE A 395 -1.61 11.66 -18.88
C PHE A 395 -1.93 11.75 -20.38
N SER A 396 -2.14 12.96 -20.91
CA SER A 396 -2.38 13.14 -22.35
C SER A 396 -1.12 12.87 -23.17
N ILE A 397 0.05 13.23 -22.63
CA ILE A 397 1.35 12.89 -23.24
C ILE A 397 1.53 11.36 -23.25
N ASP A 398 1.25 10.69 -22.12
CA ASP A 398 1.35 9.23 -22.00
C ASP A 398 0.39 8.49 -22.95
N ALA A 399 -0.86 8.94 -23.03
CA ALA A 399 -1.85 8.36 -23.94
C ALA A 399 -1.44 8.55 -25.41
N ALA A 400 -0.87 9.71 -25.77
CA ALA A 400 -0.35 9.94 -27.11
C ALA A 400 0.85 9.03 -27.41
N ALA A 401 1.77 8.84 -26.45
CA ALA A 401 2.87 7.91 -26.58
C ALA A 401 2.38 6.47 -26.76
N GLN A 402 1.39 6.05 -25.97
CA GLN A 402 0.79 4.72 -26.05
C GLN A 402 0.11 4.46 -27.40
N LEU A 403 -0.68 5.43 -27.90
CA LEU A 403 -1.34 5.34 -29.21
C LEU A 403 -0.34 5.35 -30.38
N ALA A 404 0.77 6.06 -30.22
CA ALA A 404 1.86 6.07 -31.18
C ALA A 404 2.78 4.84 -31.06
N GLY A 405 2.45 3.88 -30.19
CA GLY A 405 3.23 2.68 -30.00
C GLY A 405 4.62 2.91 -29.39
N LYS A 406 4.83 4.05 -28.71
CA LYS A 406 6.07 4.42 -28.03
C LYS A 406 6.05 3.98 -26.57
N ALA A 407 7.18 4.15 -25.88
CA ALA A 407 7.28 3.89 -24.45
C ALA A 407 6.19 4.67 -23.66
N SER A 408 5.35 3.95 -22.94
CA SER A 408 4.26 4.48 -22.09
C SER A 408 4.24 3.72 -20.75
N MET A 409 3.60 4.29 -19.72
CA MET A 409 3.40 3.65 -18.42
C MET A 409 3.00 2.17 -18.51
N MET A 410 2.13 1.84 -19.46
CA MET A 410 1.58 0.50 -19.66
C MET A 410 2.39 -0.36 -20.64
N ASN A 411 3.32 0.23 -21.38
CA ASN A 411 4.15 -0.46 -22.37
C ASN A 411 5.59 0.11 -22.37
N PRO A 412 6.44 -0.33 -21.42
CA PRO A 412 7.83 0.11 -21.37
C PRO A 412 8.70 -0.50 -22.48
N ALA A 413 8.32 -1.68 -23.00
CA ALA A 413 9.13 -2.48 -23.94
C ALA A 413 9.10 -1.98 -25.40
N ALA A 414 8.22 -1.03 -25.73
CA ALA A 414 8.16 -0.44 -27.08
C ALA A 414 9.43 0.34 -27.49
N ALA A 415 10.36 0.57 -26.55
CA ALA A 415 11.64 1.21 -26.81
C ALA A 415 12.69 0.29 -27.46
N GLU A 416 12.55 -1.04 -27.32
CA GLU A 416 13.65 -1.99 -27.61
C GLU A 416 13.55 -2.68 -28.98
N ASP A 417 12.45 -2.52 -29.74
CA ASP A 417 12.15 -3.36 -30.91
C ASP A 417 12.50 -2.76 -32.29
N HIS A 418 13.43 -1.80 -32.36
CA HIS A 418 13.79 -1.12 -33.63
C HIS A 418 15.27 -1.26 -34.06
N GLN A 419 15.99 -2.30 -33.61
CA GLN A 419 17.31 -2.61 -34.18
C GLN A 419 17.32 -3.92 -34.93
N GLY A 420 17.03 -3.82 -36.23
CA GLY A 420 17.28 -4.85 -37.22
C GLY A 420 18.78 -5.05 -37.49
N HIS A 421 19.22 -6.28 -37.27
CA HIS A 421 20.36 -7.02 -37.85
C HIS A 421 21.77 -7.01 -37.21
N ASN A 422 22.16 -8.25 -36.90
CA ASN A 422 23.50 -8.86 -36.85
C ASN A 422 24.48 -8.37 -35.78
N HIS A 423 24.73 -9.22 -34.77
CA HIS A 423 25.98 -10.00 -34.71
C HIS A 423 25.97 -11.07 -33.62
N ALA A 424 26.53 -12.23 -34.01
CA ALA A 424 27.07 -13.34 -33.24
C ALA A 424 27.26 -13.14 -31.71
N GLY A 425 26.51 -13.94 -30.96
CA GLY A 425 27.03 -14.91 -30.00
C GLY A 425 28.07 -14.44 -28.98
N MET A 426 27.59 -13.99 -27.82
CA MET A 426 28.10 -14.41 -26.51
C MET A 426 26.99 -14.20 -25.46
N GLU A 427 26.03 -15.12 -25.43
CA GLU A 427 25.08 -15.26 -24.32
C GLU A 427 25.60 -16.32 -23.34
N MET A 428 25.87 -15.88 -22.10
CA MET A 428 25.97 -16.78 -20.97
C MET A 428 24.57 -16.98 -20.39
N ALA A 429 23.95 -18.06 -20.88
CA ALA A 429 23.05 -18.98 -20.19
C ALA A 429 21.88 -18.41 -19.38
N GLU A 430 20.70 -18.41 -19.99
CA GLU A 430 19.49 -18.97 -19.36
C GLU A 430 18.54 -19.51 -20.45
N LYS A 431 18.53 -20.83 -20.62
CA LYS A 431 17.73 -21.54 -21.63
C LYS A 431 16.27 -21.66 -21.14
N ALA A 432 15.35 -21.04 -21.85
CA ALA A 432 13.99 -21.53 -22.01
C ALA A 432 13.67 -21.61 -23.51
N SER A 433 13.95 -22.79 -24.09
CA SER A 433 13.58 -23.15 -25.44
C SER A 433 12.06 -23.33 -25.52
N ASN A 434 11.36 -22.54 -26.33
CA ASN A 434 9.97 -22.78 -26.67
C ASN A 434 9.85 -23.27 -28.12
N SER A 435 10.18 -24.55 -28.30
CA SER A 435 9.56 -25.44 -29.28
C SER A 435 9.19 -26.73 -28.54
N GLN A 436 8.00 -26.77 -27.96
CA GLN A 436 7.53 -27.90 -27.14
C GLN A 436 7.07 -29.06 -28.03
N GLU A 437 8.00 -29.85 -28.55
CA GLU A 437 7.67 -31.12 -29.20
C GLU A 437 7.24 -32.18 -28.16
N LYS A 438 6.07 -32.80 -28.39
CA LYS A 438 5.53 -33.90 -27.58
C LYS A 438 6.44 -35.13 -27.69
N ILE A 439 6.80 -35.73 -26.55
CA ILE A 439 7.69 -36.89 -26.50
C ILE A 439 6.87 -38.16 -26.32
N GLN A 440 6.97 -39.11 -27.26
CA GLN A 440 6.34 -40.42 -27.12
C GLN A 440 7.07 -41.28 -26.09
N VAL A 441 6.33 -41.80 -25.12
CA VAL A 441 6.85 -42.67 -24.06
C VAL A 441 6.16 -44.03 -24.07
N ASP A 442 6.85 -45.06 -23.55
CA ASP A 442 6.27 -46.39 -23.46
C ASP A 442 5.18 -46.50 -22.37
N LYS A 443 4.43 -47.61 -22.37
CA LYS A 443 3.32 -47.82 -21.44
C LYS A 443 3.75 -47.76 -19.97
N SER A 444 4.95 -48.26 -19.66
CA SER A 444 5.50 -48.30 -18.31
C SER A 444 5.83 -46.89 -17.80
N SER A 445 6.45 -46.06 -18.65
CA SER A 445 6.76 -44.66 -18.35
C SER A 445 5.50 -43.85 -18.15
N ASN A 446 4.51 -44.02 -19.03
CA ASN A 446 3.24 -43.31 -18.91
C ASN A 446 2.51 -43.69 -17.61
N GLN A 447 2.45 -44.99 -17.26
CA GLN A 447 1.89 -45.43 -15.97
C GLN A 447 2.60 -44.83 -14.75
N ALA A 448 3.93 -44.67 -14.82
CA ALA A 448 4.70 -44.04 -13.75
C ALA A 448 4.36 -42.54 -13.61
N ILE A 449 4.28 -41.81 -14.73
CA ILE A 449 3.88 -40.39 -14.73
C ILE A 449 2.46 -40.21 -14.20
N GLN A 450 1.51 -41.05 -14.61
CA GLN A 450 0.13 -40.98 -14.13
C GLN A 450 0.05 -41.21 -12.62
N GLY A 451 0.77 -42.22 -12.10
CA GLY A 451 0.85 -42.47 -10.67
C GLY A 451 1.49 -41.31 -9.89
N LEU A 452 2.42 -40.57 -10.49
CA LEU A 452 3.00 -39.36 -9.91
C LEU A 452 1.98 -38.22 -9.88
N MET A 453 1.25 -38.01 -10.97
CA MET A 453 0.23 -36.96 -11.08
C MET A 453 -0.92 -37.15 -10.08
N GLU A 454 -1.34 -38.40 -9.81
CA GLU A 454 -2.30 -38.67 -8.73
C GLU A 454 -1.82 -38.17 -7.36
N GLY A 455 -0.53 -38.31 -7.05
CA GLY A 455 0.05 -37.80 -5.82
C GLY A 455 0.13 -36.28 -5.80
N TYR A 456 0.50 -35.68 -6.93
CA TYR A 456 0.50 -34.23 -7.12
C TYR A 456 -0.89 -33.62 -6.88
N PHE A 457 -1.95 -34.19 -7.46
CA PHE A 457 -3.30 -33.65 -7.28
C PHE A 457 -3.76 -33.71 -5.82
N LYS A 458 -3.41 -34.76 -5.07
CA LYS A 458 -3.71 -34.83 -3.63
C LYS A 458 -3.00 -33.73 -2.84
N LEU A 459 -1.74 -33.46 -3.17
CA LEU A 459 -0.98 -32.37 -2.55
C LEU A 459 -1.61 -31.01 -2.88
N LYS A 460 -1.89 -30.75 -4.16
CA LYS A 460 -2.58 -29.53 -4.61
C LYS A 460 -3.94 -29.36 -3.92
N ASP A 461 -4.75 -30.41 -3.84
CA ASP A 461 -6.08 -30.36 -3.21
C ASP A 461 -5.98 -30.08 -1.70
N ALA A 462 -4.95 -30.59 -1.01
CA ALA A 462 -4.71 -30.28 0.39
C ALA A 462 -4.32 -28.79 0.60
N LEU A 463 -3.49 -28.23 -0.29
CA LEU A 463 -3.12 -26.80 -0.26
C LEU A 463 -4.31 -25.89 -0.56
N VAL A 464 -5.20 -26.30 -1.45
CA VAL A 464 -6.47 -25.62 -1.74
C VAL A 464 -7.40 -25.64 -0.52
N ALA A 465 -7.38 -26.71 0.27
CA ALA A 465 -8.23 -26.89 1.44
C ALA A 465 -7.66 -26.26 2.72
N ASP A 466 -6.52 -25.56 2.65
CA ASP A 466 -5.78 -25.04 3.82
C ASP A 466 -5.45 -26.12 4.87
N ASP A 467 -5.26 -27.38 4.45
CA ASP A 467 -4.99 -28.49 5.36
C ASP A 467 -3.50 -28.86 5.36
N PHE A 468 -2.77 -28.29 6.32
CA PHE A 468 -1.33 -28.50 6.50
C PHE A 468 -0.97 -29.99 6.72
N ASN A 469 -1.74 -30.71 7.55
CA ASN A 469 -1.45 -32.11 7.87
C ASN A 469 -1.71 -33.03 6.66
N ALA A 470 -2.78 -32.77 5.91
CA ALA A 470 -3.05 -33.48 4.67
C ALA A 470 -2.00 -33.16 3.59
N ALA A 471 -1.50 -31.93 3.54
CA ALA A 471 -0.43 -31.52 2.64
C ALA A 471 0.88 -32.25 2.97
N GLU A 472 1.30 -32.26 4.25
CA GLU A 472 2.49 -32.98 4.73
C GLU A 472 2.44 -34.47 4.37
N LYS A 473 1.32 -35.14 4.66
CA LYS A 473 1.10 -36.55 4.30
C LYS A 473 1.14 -36.79 2.78
N SER A 474 0.63 -35.83 2.01
CA SER A 474 0.65 -35.89 0.55
C SER A 474 2.06 -35.67 -0.01
N ILE A 475 2.87 -34.78 0.58
CA ILE A 475 4.29 -34.60 0.26
C ILE A 475 5.06 -35.90 0.50
N GLU A 476 4.87 -36.54 1.65
CA GLU A 476 5.54 -37.81 1.98
C GLU A 476 5.17 -38.91 0.96
N THR A 477 3.88 -39.01 0.63
CA THR A 477 3.36 -39.98 -0.34
C THR A 477 3.93 -39.72 -1.74
N LEU A 478 3.93 -38.46 -2.19
CA LEU A 478 4.44 -38.05 -3.49
C LEU A 478 5.95 -38.25 -3.59
N SER A 479 6.71 -37.91 -2.55
CA SER A 479 8.16 -38.14 -2.48
C SER A 479 8.50 -39.63 -2.58
N LYS A 480 7.76 -40.50 -1.88
CA LYS A 480 7.90 -41.96 -1.99
C LYS A 480 7.64 -42.46 -3.41
N ARG A 481 6.59 -41.97 -4.08
CA ARG A 481 6.26 -42.33 -5.47
C ARG A 481 7.31 -41.85 -6.46
N LEU A 482 7.81 -40.63 -6.28
CA LEU A 482 8.87 -40.06 -7.11
C LEU A 482 10.15 -40.91 -7.03
N ARG A 483 10.58 -41.29 -5.81
CA ARG A 483 11.76 -42.16 -5.60
C ARG A 483 11.58 -43.59 -6.12
N ALA A 484 10.36 -44.11 -6.07
CA ALA A 484 10.04 -45.44 -6.59
C ALA A 484 10.04 -45.49 -8.13
N THR A 485 9.96 -44.33 -8.80
CA THR A 485 9.95 -44.25 -10.26
C THR A 485 11.36 -44.45 -10.81
N LYS A 486 11.58 -45.57 -11.50
CA LYS A 486 12.91 -45.93 -12.00
C LYS A 486 13.29 -45.07 -13.19
N MET A 487 14.50 -44.51 -13.15
CA MET A 487 15.11 -43.79 -14.25
C MET A 487 15.17 -44.61 -15.56
N SER A 488 15.23 -45.94 -15.46
CA SER A 488 15.26 -46.87 -16.59
C SER A 488 13.96 -46.92 -17.41
N TYR A 489 12.86 -46.35 -16.92
CA TYR A 489 11.61 -46.27 -17.68
C TYR A 489 11.75 -45.28 -18.85
N PHE A 490 12.46 -44.17 -18.64
CA PHE A 490 12.61 -43.12 -19.63
C PHE A 490 13.87 -43.31 -20.47
N LYS A 491 13.76 -43.14 -21.80
CA LYS A 491 14.85 -43.31 -22.78
C LYS A 491 14.94 -42.07 -23.69
N GLY A 492 16.14 -41.78 -24.21
CA GLY A 492 16.36 -40.66 -25.13
C GLY A 492 15.98 -39.31 -24.52
N ASP A 493 15.27 -38.47 -25.26
CA ASP A 493 14.85 -37.13 -24.80
C ASP A 493 13.92 -37.20 -23.57
N ALA A 494 13.11 -38.27 -23.46
CA ALA A 494 12.28 -38.50 -22.28
C ALA A 494 13.12 -38.70 -21.02
N HIS A 495 14.31 -39.31 -21.14
CA HIS A 495 15.21 -39.50 -20.02
C HIS A 495 15.79 -38.18 -19.52
N GLN A 496 16.19 -37.30 -20.43
CA GLN A 496 16.74 -35.99 -20.08
C GLN A 496 15.70 -35.12 -19.40
N LEU A 497 14.49 -35.04 -19.96
CA LEU A 497 13.39 -34.29 -19.36
C LEU A 497 13.02 -34.87 -17.99
N TRP A 498 12.89 -36.20 -17.88
CA TRP A 498 12.59 -36.83 -16.60
C TRP A 498 13.69 -36.55 -15.56
N MET A 499 14.96 -36.60 -15.94
CA MET A 499 16.07 -36.30 -15.02
C MET A 499 15.99 -34.86 -14.48
N GLN A 500 15.70 -33.89 -15.34
CA GLN A 500 15.57 -32.49 -14.96
C GLN A 500 14.36 -32.26 -14.05
N GLU A 501 13.17 -32.68 -14.50
CA GLU A 501 11.92 -32.37 -13.80
C GLU A 501 11.74 -33.18 -12.51
N SER A 502 12.19 -34.44 -12.48
CA SER A 502 12.18 -35.23 -11.24
C SER A 502 13.13 -34.67 -10.18
N ALA A 503 14.28 -34.12 -10.57
CA ALA A 503 15.20 -33.45 -9.65
C ALA A 503 14.61 -32.12 -9.14
N ALA A 504 14.01 -31.32 -10.01
CA ALA A 504 13.34 -30.09 -9.64
C ALA A 504 12.16 -30.34 -8.69
N MET A 505 11.32 -31.33 -9.00
CA MET A 505 10.21 -31.76 -8.16
C MET A 505 10.69 -32.30 -6.81
N ASN A 506 11.75 -33.12 -6.78
CA ASN A 506 12.28 -33.65 -5.52
C ASN A 506 12.84 -32.53 -4.63
N LYS A 507 13.53 -31.55 -5.20
CA LYS A 507 14.02 -30.37 -4.45
C LYS A 507 12.86 -29.55 -3.89
N GLY A 508 11.81 -29.32 -4.69
CA GLY A 508 10.60 -28.64 -4.22
C GLY A 508 9.93 -29.38 -3.06
N LEU A 509 9.74 -30.70 -3.19
CA LEU A 509 9.15 -31.52 -2.13
C LEU A 509 9.99 -31.56 -0.85
N GLN A 510 11.32 -31.56 -0.95
CA GLN A 510 12.19 -31.48 0.22
C GLN A 510 12.07 -30.13 0.93
N SER A 511 12.02 -29.03 0.17
CA SER A 511 11.80 -27.70 0.74
C SER A 511 10.42 -27.61 1.41
N MET A 512 9.36 -28.07 0.75
CA MET A 512 8.01 -28.11 1.33
C MET A 512 7.91 -28.96 2.60
N ALA A 513 8.65 -30.07 2.68
CA ALA A 513 8.65 -30.93 3.87
C ALA A 513 9.32 -30.28 5.10
N ASN A 514 10.14 -29.25 4.88
CA ASN A 514 10.81 -28.51 5.95
C ASN A 514 10.06 -27.24 6.37
N SER A 515 8.97 -26.89 5.67
CA SER A 515 8.18 -25.69 5.94
C SER A 515 7.45 -25.78 7.27
N GLN A 516 7.38 -24.65 7.98
CA GLN A 516 6.76 -24.58 9.31
C GLN A 516 5.27 -24.20 9.25
N ASP A 517 4.83 -23.61 8.14
CA ASP A 517 3.45 -23.20 7.90
C ASP A 517 3.03 -23.38 6.42
N LEU A 518 1.77 -23.09 6.12
CA LEU A 518 1.20 -23.23 4.79
C LEU A 518 1.76 -22.20 3.79
N ASP A 519 2.12 -21.00 4.24
CA ASP A 519 2.56 -19.93 3.35
C ASP A 519 3.96 -20.24 2.81
N GLU A 520 4.89 -20.66 3.68
CA GLU A 520 6.20 -21.17 3.29
C GLU A 520 6.08 -22.42 2.38
N MET A 521 5.12 -23.31 2.70
CA MET A 521 4.87 -24.50 1.89
C MET A 521 4.39 -24.15 0.47
N ARG A 522 3.58 -23.09 0.32
CA ARG A 522 3.07 -22.59 -0.97
C ARG A 522 4.14 -21.94 -1.82
N GLU A 523 5.06 -21.20 -1.21
CA GLU A 523 6.22 -20.65 -1.93
C GLU A 523 7.05 -21.77 -2.56
N HIS A 524 7.25 -22.88 -1.85
CA HIS A 524 7.99 -24.03 -2.36
C HIS A 524 7.17 -24.91 -3.33
N PHE A 525 5.84 -24.89 -3.25
CA PHE A 525 4.95 -25.62 -4.15
C PHE A 525 5.10 -25.17 -5.61
N ILE A 526 5.43 -23.90 -5.87
CA ILE A 526 5.62 -23.36 -7.23
C ILE A 526 6.55 -24.26 -8.05
N ARG A 527 7.70 -24.64 -7.49
CA ARG A 527 8.68 -25.51 -8.16
C ARG A 527 8.15 -26.92 -8.45
N VAL A 528 7.34 -27.47 -7.55
CA VAL A 528 6.70 -28.79 -7.75
C VAL A 528 5.66 -28.70 -8.86
N SER A 529 4.93 -27.59 -8.89
CA SER A 529 3.88 -27.30 -9.85
C SER A 529 4.41 -27.11 -11.26
N GLU A 530 5.46 -26.31 -11.43
CA GLU A 530 6.14 -26.11 -12.72
C GLU A 530 6.66 -27.44 -13.30
N ALA A 531 7.33 -28.26 -12.47
CA ALA A 531 7.81 -29.56 -12.91
C ALA A 531 6.66 -30.51 -13.30
N ALA A 532 5.54 -30.45 -12.58
CA ALA A 532 4.36 -31.24 -12.91
C ALA A 532 3.75 -30.80 -14.26
N VAL A 533 3.62 -29.50 -14.49
CA VAL A 533 3.16 -28.92 -15.76
C VAL A 533 4.06 -29.37 -16.91
N GLN A 534 5.38 -29.26 -16.78
CA GLN A 534 6.32 -29.70 -17.83
C GLN A 534 6.16 -31.19 -18.17
N LEU A 535 6.06 -32.05 -17.15
CA LEU A 535 5.85 -33.48 -17.35
C LEU A 535 4.51 -33.78 -18.04
N ALA A 536 3.44 -33.10 -17.66
CA ALA A 536 2.11 -33.30 -18.24
C ALA A 536 2.02 -32.83 -19.70
N THR A 537 2.64 -31.70 -20.04
CA THR A 537 2.60 -31.14 -21.39
C THR A 537 3.47 -31.93 -22.37
N ARG A 538 4.60 -32.49 -21.89
CA ARG A 538 5.58 -33.18 -22.75
C ARG A 538 5.37 -34.69 -22.88
N PHE A 539 4.66 -35.36 -21.96
CA PHE A 539 4.42 -36.81 -21.99
C PHE A 539 2.95 -37.23 -22.22
N PRO A 540 2.39 -37.06 -23.43
CA PRO A 540 1.11 -37.65 -23.82
C PRO A 540 1.22 -39.16 -24.13
N PRO A 541 0.10 -39.93 -24.16
CA PRO A 541 -1.29 -39.52 -23.91
C PRO A 541 -1.64 -39.44 -22.42
N LEU A 542 -2.53 -38.51 -22.08
CA LEU A 542 -3.07 -38.33 -20.74
C LEU A 542 -4.28 -39.28 -20.53
N GLN A 543 -4.47 -39.79 -19.30
CA GLN A 543 -5.63 -40.64 -18.97
C GLN A 543 -6.90 -39.85 -18.60
N SER A 544 -6.76 -38.54 -18.39
CA SER A 544 -7.88 -37.61 -18.16
C SER A 544 -7.52 -36.24 -18.74
N SER A 545 -8.53 -35.42 -19.04
CA SER A 545 -8.29 -34.02 -19.42
C SER A 545 -7.84 -33.21 -18.21
N TRP A 546 -6.74 -32.48 -18.36
CA TRP A 546 -6.20 -31.60 -17.33
C TRP A 546 -6.14 -30.16 -17.83
N TYR A 547 -6.16 -29.22 -16.89
CA TYR A 547 -6.13 -27.79 -17.17
C TYR A 547 -4.91 -27.19 -16.49
N ILE A 548 -4.11 -26.44 -17.23
CA ILE A 548 -3.10 -25.57 -16.66
C ILE A 548 -3.81 -24.27 -16.30
N GLN A 549 -3.79 -23.95 -15.01
CA GLN A 549 -4.36 -22.74 -14.45
C GLN A 549 -3.21 -21.83 -13.98
N HIS A 550 -3.40 -20.52 -14.09
CA HIS A 550 -2.40 -19.49 -13.82
C HIS A 550 -2.90 -18.52 -12.75
N CYS A 551 -2.01 -18.10 -11.84
CA CYS A 551 -2.28 -17.07 -10.85
C CYS A 551 -1.23 -15.96 -11.00
N PRO A 552 -1.60 -14.74 -11.43
CA PRO A 552 -0.64 -13.66 -11.68
C PRO A 552 -0.01 -13.10 -10.39
N MET A 553 -0.66 -13.27 -9.24
CA MET A 553 -0.20 -12.76 -7.94
C MET A 553 0.74 -13.73 -7.20
N ALA A 554 0.84 -14.98 -7.66
CA ALA A 554 1.76 -15.95 -7.06
C ALA A 554 3.23 -15.57 -7.34
N ASN A 555 4.16 -16.17 -6.59
CA ASN A 555 5.61 -16.00 -6.79
C ASN A 555 6.05 -14.52 -6.73
N SER A 556 5.59 -13.78 -5.72
CA SER A 556 5.86 -12.33 -5.58
C SER A 556 5.46 -11.53 -6.83
N ASN A 557 4.22 -11.74 -7.32
CA ASN A 557 3.66 -11.12 -8.54
C ASN A 557 4.36 -11.47 -9.86
N LYS A 558 5.21 -12.51 -9.90
CA LYS A 558 5.79 -13.03 -11.15
C LYS A 558 4.88 -14.04 -11.85
N GLY A 559 3.81 -14.47 -11.18
CA GLY A 559 2.90 -15.49 -11.66
C GLY A 559 3.39 -16.92 -11.38
N ALA A 560 2.45 -17.87 -11.31
CA ALA A 560 2.76 -19.30 -11.22
C ALA A 560 1.63 -20.17 -11.79
N ASP A 561 2.01 -21.28 -12.41
CA ASP A 561 1.10 -22.24 -13.05
C ASP A 561 0.89 -23.51 -12.21
N TRP A 562 -0.31 -24.07 -12.27
CA TRP A 562 -0.61 -25.39 -11.70
C TRP A 562 -1.55 -26.24 -12.55
N LEU A 563 -1.50 -27.56 -12.34
CA LEU A 563 -2.40 -28.51 -13.00
C LEU A 563 -3.68 -28.71 -12.19
N SER A 564 -4.82 -28.75 -12.87
CA SER A 564 -6.13 -29.05 -12.30
C SER A 564 -6.86 -30.14 -13.10
N LYS A 565 -7.71 -30.91 -12.42
CA LYS A 565 -8.64 -31.87 -13.07
C LYS A 565 -9.98 -31.24 -13.45
N SER A 566 -10.25 -30.02 -13.01
CA SER A 566 -11.51 -29.30 -13.25
C SER A 566 -11.22 -27.97 -13.94
N GLU A 567 -12.18 -27.49 -14.74
CA GLU A 567 -12.18 -26.13 -15.28
C GLU A 567 -12.38 -25.08 -14.18
N GLU A 568 -13.03 -25.46 -13.08
CA GLU A 568 -13.21 -24.57 -11.91
C GLU A 568 -11.84 -24.18 -11.33
N ILE A 569 -11.60 -22.88 -11.20
CA ILE A 569 -10.38 -22.33 -10.60
C ILE A 569 -10.42 -22.57 -9.10
N ARG A 570 -9.43 -23.31 -8.60
CA ARG A 570 -9.19 -23.51 -7.16
C ARG A 570 -7.72 -23.32 -6.85
N ASN A 571 -7.40 -22.15 -6.33
CA ASN A 571 -6.03 -21.64 -6.22
C ASN A 571 -5.27 -22.29 -5.05
N PRO A 572 -4.21 -23.08 -5.31
CA PRO A 572 -3.42 -23.72 -4.25
C PRO A 572 -2.46 -22.75 -3.53
N TYR A 573 -2.12 -21.62 -4.15
CA TYR A 573 -1.16 -20.63 -3.61
C TYR A 573 -1.77 -19.69 -2.57
N PHE A 574 -3.09 -19.54 -2.56
CA PHE A 574 -3.79 -18.66 -1.63
C PHE A 574 -4.93 -19.34 -0.86
N GLY A 575 -5.29 -20.59 -1.20
CA GLY A 575 -6.30 -21.37 -0.48
C GLY A 575 -7.63 -20.62 -0.35
N SER A 576 -8.24 -20.65 0.84
CA SER A 576 -9.51 -19.96 1.09
C SER A 576 -9.45 -18.44 0.94
N ALA A 577 -8.27 -17.81 1.06
CA ALA A 577 -8.14 -16.35 0.96
C ALA A 577 -8.48 -15.81 -0.44
N MET A 578 -8.13 -16.57 -1.50
CA MET A 578 -8.40 -16.21 -2.90
C MET A 578 -8.71 -17.45 -3.75
N LEU A 579 -9.64 -18.28 -3.27
CA LEU A 579 -9.90 -19.62 -3.82
C LEU A 579 -10.22 -19.63 -5.31
N THR A 580 -11.00 -18.66 -5.78
CA THR A 580 -11.47 -18.57 -7.17
C THR A 580 -10.61 -17.65 -8.05
N CYS A 581 -9.47 -17.16 -7.54
CA CYS A 581 -8.59 -16.25 -8.27
C CYS A 581 -7.62 -17.01 -9.17
N GLY A 582 -7.62 -16.68 -10.46
CA GLY A 582 -6.77 -17.26 -11.49
C GLY A 582 -7.50 -17.43 -12.82
N GLU A 583 -6.81 -17.91 -13.83
CA GLU A 583 -7.36 -18.16 -15.16
C GLU A 583 -6.86 -19.49 -15.73
N ILE A 584 -7.54 -20.04 -16.74
CA ILE A 584 -7.06 -21.23 -17.46
C ILE A 584 -6.11 -20.77 -18.55
N SER A 585 -4.82 -21.10 -18.43
CA SER A 585 -3.81 -20.74 -19.44
C SER A 585 -3.79 -21.74 -20.60
N GLN A 586 -4.00 -23.03 -20.34
CA GLN A 586 -3.99 -24.07 -21.38
C GLN A 586 -4.84 -25.29 -20.99
N SER A 587 -5.52 -25.88 -21.97
CA SER A 587 -6.28 -27.14 -21.80
C SER A 587 -5.54 -28.33 -22.42
N LEU A 588 -5.18 -29.33 -21.60
CA LEU A 588 -4.57 -30.58 -22.03
C LEU A 588 -5.67 -31.63 -22.19
N LYS A 589 -6.22 -31.74 -23.40
CA LYS A 589 -7.30 -32.67 -23.73
C LYS A 589 -6.78 -34.10 -23.95
N LEU A 590 -7.63 -35.08 -23.62
CA LEU A 590 -7.38 -36.52 -23.72
C LEU A 590 -7.00 -36.95 -25.15
#